data_AF-A0A7C8DU87-F1
#
_entry.id   AF-A0A7C8DU87-F1
#
_cell.length_a   1.000
_cell.length_b   1.000
_cell.length_c   1.000
_cell.angle_alpha   90.00
_cell.angle_beta   90.00
_cell.angle_gamma   90.00
#
_symmetry.space_group_name_H-M   'P 1'
#
loop_
_entity.id
_entity.type
_entity.pdbx_description
1 polymer ?
#
loop_
_entity_poly.entity_id
_entity_poly.type
_entity_poly.pdbx_seq_one_letter_code
_entity_poly.pdbx_strand_id
1 'polypeptide(L)'
;MKENNVDIKSIIGFILIGVLLMFWLWTNPPEQAEIVEQENQQTDIEVNSKDKENINQNFSIEDINDDLFADIDKDNSDYVTEIKNNIFDIKFSKKGGQISEVALNKFIDHKGSPIFLIKNGNSTFNIDFKTSNNRIISTKNQDFTPYI
;
A
#
# COMPACT_ATOMS: atom_id res chain seq x y z
N MET A 1 65.67 3.50 6.35
CA MET A 1 64.36 3.32 7.04
C MET A 1 63.33 4.09 6.23
N LYS A 2 62.15 3.51 5.95
CA LYS A 2 61.13 4.10 5.05
C LYS A 2 60.33 5.15 5.85
N GLU A 3 60.38 6.40 5.40
CA GLU A 3 59.61 7.49 5.98
C GLU A 3 58.11 7.30 5.64
N ASN A 4 57.25 7.37 6.65
CA ASN A 4 55.81 7.20 6.53
C ASN A 4 55.13 8.56 6.37
N ASN A 5 54.84 8.93 5.12
CA ASN A 5 54.14 10.17 4.80
C ASN A 5 52.63 10.02 5.00
N VAL A 6 52.19 9.96 6.25
CA VAL A 6 50.76 9.90 6.55
C VAL A 6 50.15 11.28 6.28
N ASP A 7 49.21 11.36 5.35
CA ASP A 7 48.55 12.62 5.00
C ASP A 7 47.50 12.98 6.06
N ILE A 8 47.85 13.95 6.91
CA ILE A 8 46.99 14.46 7.99
C ILE A 8 45.66 15.01 7.44
N LYS A 9 45.64 15.54 6.21
CA LYS A 9 44.40 16.02 5.56
C LYS A 9 43.52 14.85 5.11
N SER A 10 44.12 13.73 4.72
CA SER A 10 43.38 12.50 4.42
C SER A 10 42.77 11.89 5.69
N ILE A 11 43.52 11.88 6.79
CA ILE A 11 43.04 11.41 8.11
C ILE A 11 41.85 12.23 8.60
N ILE A 12 41.92 13.56 8.53
CA ILE A 12 40.81 14.40 8.99
C ILE A 12 39.55 14.16 8.15
N GLY A 13 39.71 13.91 6.84
CA GLY A 13 38.61 13.52 5.96
C GLY A 13 37.98 12.18 6.38
N PHE A 14 38.81 11.18 6.69
CA PHE A 14 38.32 9.86 7.10
C PHE A 14 37.54 9.91 8.43
N ILE A 15 37.99 10.74 9.38
CA ILE A 15 37.27 10.97 10.64
C ILE A 15 35.92 11.66 10.38
N LEU A 16 35.89 12.65 9.48
CA LEU A 16 34.67 13.40 9.17
C LEU A 16 33.64 12.51 8.46
N ILE A 17 34.07 11.70 7.49
CA ILE A 17 33.24 10.66 6.87
C ILE A 17 32.74 9.67 7.93
N GLY A 18 33.61 9.23 8.84
CA GLY A 18 33.26 8.28 9.91
C GLY A 18 32.13 8.80 10.82
N VAL A 19 32.21 10.05 11.27
CA VAL A 19 31.18 10.68 12.10
C VAL A 19 29.87 10.83 11.32
N LEU A 20 29.94 11.22 10.05
CA LEU A 20 28.77 11.35 9.18
C LEU A 20 28.07 9.99 8.97
N LEU A 21 28.83 8.94 8.72
CA LEU A 21 28.31 7.57 8.58
C LEU A 21 27.73 7.04 9.89
N MET A 22 28.37 7.32 11.03
CA MET A 22 27.86 6.94 12.34
C MET A 22 26.52 7.64 12.64
N PHE A 23 26.41 8.93 12.31
CA PHE A 23 25.16 9.68 12.44
C PHE A 23 24.07 9.16 11.47
N TRP A 24 24.46 8.81 10.24
CA TRP A 24 23.54 8.24 9.26
C TRP A 24 23.02 6.85 9.66
N LEU A 25 23.89 5.99 10.21
CA LEU A 25 23.51 4.67 10.73
C LEU A 25 22.62 4.77 11.97
N TRP A 26 22.86 5.77 12.84
CA TRP A 26 22.00 6.01 14.00
C TRP A 26 20.62 6.53 13.58
N THR A 27 20.55 7.38 12.56
CA THR A 27 19.26 7.89 12.04
C THR A 27 18.54 6.89 11.13
N ASN A 28 19.26 5.93 10.52
CA ASN A 28 18.70 4.88 9.68
C ASN A 28 19.31 3.52 10.06
N PRO A 29 18.92 2.95 11.22
CA PRO A 29 19.32 1.60 11.58
C PRO A 29 18.88 0.64 10.47
N PRO A 30 19.70 -0.34 10.06
CA PRO A 30 19.29 -1.31 9.07
C PRO A 30 18.04 -2.03 9.60
N GLU A 31 16.95 -1.98 8.82
CA GLU A 31 15.82 -2.87 9.03
C GLU A 31 16.37 -4.29 9.05
N GLN A 32 16.09 -4.97 10.15
CA GLN A 32 16.61 -6.27 10.50
C GLN A 32 16.31 -7.22 9.33
N ALA A 33 17.34 -7.88 8.83
CA ALA A 33 17.16 -8.96 7.86
C ALA A 33 16.13 -9.94 8.43
N GLU A 34 14.94 -10.01 7.84
CA GLU A 34 13.90 -10.98 8.16
C GLU A 34 14.41 -12.39 7.82
N ILE A 35 15.11 -12.98 8.76
CA ILE A 35 15.27 -14.43 8.86
C ILE A 35 14.97 -14.78 10.31
N VAL A 36 14.05 -15.73 10.47
CA VAL A 36 13.70 -16.49 11.68
C VAL A 36 12.40 -16.07 12.38
N GLU A 37 11.40 -16.95 12.19
CA GLU A 37 10.34 -17.38 13.12
C GLU A 37 9.45 -16.33 13.79
N GLN A 38 8.26 -16.14 13.22
CA GLN A 38 7.05 -15.96 14.03
C GLN A 38 6.31 -17.30 14.11
N GLU A 39 6.87 -18.19 14.91
CA GLU A 39 6.14 -19.28 15.53
C GLU A 39 5.31 -18.67 16.68
N ASN A 40 4.00 -18.94 16.66
CA ASN A 40 3.13 -19.05 17.83
C ASN A 40 2.68 -17.75 18.55
N GLN A 41 1.46 -17.29 18.26
CA GLN A 41 0.46 -16.95 19.29
C GLN A 41 -0.97 -17.31 18.80
N GLN A 42 -1.48 -18.41 19.36
CA GLN A 42 -2.86 -18.79 19.74
C GLN A 42 -4.04 -17.93 19.26
N THR A 43 -5.24 -18.47 18.97
CA THR A 43 -6.08 -19.18 19.94
C THR A 43 -7.21 -19.95 19.25
N ASP A 44 -7.46 -21.17 19.74
CA ASP A 44 -8.58 -22.04 19.42
C ASP A 44 -9.95 -21.40 19.65
N ILE A 45 -10.87 -21.56 18.69
CA ILE A 45 -12.30 -21.76 18.95
C ILE A 45 -12.81 -22.84 17.98
N GLU A 46 -12.84 -24.06 18.50
CA GLU A 46 -13.62 -25.16 17.96
C GLU A 46 -15.08 -25.00 18.43
N VAL A 47 -16.03 -24.78 17.51
CA VAL A 47 -17.45 -25.08 17.74
C VAL A 47 -18.09 -25.67 16.48
N ASN A 48 -18.20 -27.01 16.54
CA ASN A 48 -19.34 -27.86 16.13
C ASN A 48 -19.74 -27.96 14.65
N SER A 49 -19.37 -29.10 14.05
CA SER A 49 -19.95 -29.65 12.83
C SER A 49 -21.16 -30.54 13.12
N LYS A 50 -22.35 -30.12 12.69
CA LYS A 50 -23.48 -30.91 12.15
C LYS A 50 -24.23 -29.92 11.23
N ASP A 51 -24.34 -30.10 9.93
CA ASP A 51 -25.07 -31.19 9.29
C ASP A 51 -24.48 -31.61 7.95
N LYS A 52 -24.65 -32.89 7.66
CA LYS A 52 -24.50 -33.49 6.34
C LYS A 52 -25.75 -33.16 5.51
N GLU A 53 -25.57 -32.49 4.38
CA GLU A 53 -26.37 -32.83 3.19
C GLU A 53 -25.44 -33.05 1.99
N ASN A 54 -25.56 -34.25 1.44
CA ASN A 54 -24.92 -34.67 0.20
C ASN A 54 -25.67 -34.00 -0.96
N ILE A 55 -24.99 -33.11 -1.69
CA ILE A 55 -25.40 -32.77 -3.05
C ILE A 55 -24.15 -32.87 -3.93
N ASN A 56 -23.92 -34.07 -4.45
CA ASN A 56 -23.10 -34.25 -5.64
C ASN A 56 -23.88 -33.63 -6.81
N GLN A 57 -23.52 -32.41 -7.19
CA GLN A 57 -23.86 -31.85 -8.49
C GLN A 57 -22.55 -31.55 -9.21
N ASN A 58 -22.22 -32.40 -10.18
CA ASN A 58 -21.34 -32.03 -11.27
C ASN A 58 -21.94 -30.79 -11.94
N PHE A 59 -21.34 -29.63 -11.70
CA PHE A 59 -21.64 -28.42 -12.45
C PHE A 59 -20.89 -28.51 -13.77
N SER A 60 -21.59 -28.93 -14.83
CA SER A 60 -21.13 -28.70 -16.20
C SER A 60 -21.07 -27.19 -16.42
N ILE A 61 -19.87 -26.71 -16.73
CA ILE A 61 -19.61 -25.33 -17.15
C ILE A 61 -20.05 -25.24 -18.60
N GLU A 62 -21.34 -25.06 -18.88
CA GLU A 62 -21.77 -24.85 -20.27
C GLU A 62 -22.99 -23.94 -20.48
N ASP A 63 -23.66 -23.44 -19.43
CA ASP A 63 -24.78 -22.50 -19.57
C ASP A 63 -24.83 -21.42 -18.47
N ILE A 64 -23.71 -20.72 -18.24
CA ILE A 64 -23.78 -19.43 -17.53
C ILE A 64 -24.02 -18.36 -18.58
N ASN A 65 -25.29 -17.97 -18.72
CA ASN A 65 -25.68 -16.80 -19.51
C ASN A 65 -24.85 -15.59 -19.10
N ASP A 66 -24.05 -15.09 -20.04
CA ASP A 66 -23.12 -13.96 -19.95
C ASP A 66 -23.82 -12.62 -19.63
N ASP A 67 -25.15 -12.61 -19.56
CA ASP A 67 -25.98 -11.42 -19.33
C ASP A 67 -26.13 -11.00 -17.86
N LEU A 68 -25.65 -11.80 -16.89
CA LEU A 68 -25.74 -11.42 -15.47
C LEU A 68 -24.61 -10.47 -15.01
N PHE A 69 -23.58 -10.28 -15.83
CA PHE A 69 -22.44 -9.40 -15.55
C PHE A 69 -22.35 -8.20 -16.49
N ALA A 70 -23.21 -8.12 -17.51
CA ALA A 70 -23.16 -7.10 -18.55
C ALA A 70 -23.61 -5.69 -18.10
N ASP A 71 -24.17 -5.53 -16.90
CA ASP A 71 -24.72 -4.24 -16.43
C ASP A 71 -23.98 -3.63 -15.22
N ILE A 72 -22.81 -4.17 -14.84
CA ILE A 72 -21.98 -3.60 -13.76
C ILE A 72 -21.04 -2.47 -14.26
N ASP A 73 -20.90 -2.29 -15.57
CA ASP A 73 -19.98 -1.33 -16.20
C ASP A 73 -20.64 -0.03 -16.70
N LYS A 74 -21.74 0.40 -16.07
CA LYS A 74 -22.38 1.69 -16.38
C LYS A 74 -22.08 2.81 -15.38
N ASP A 75 -20.96 2.71 -14.69
CA ASP A 75 -20.33 3.88 -14.08
C ASP A 75 -18.82 3.80 -14.30
N ASN A 76 -18.36 4.36 -15.43
CA ASN A 76 -16.95 4.63 -15.73
C ASN A 76 -16.40 5.77 -14.84
N SER A 77 -16.95 5.95 -13.64
CA SER A 77 -16.36 6.83 -12.65
C SER A 77 -15.22 6.04 -12.01
N ASP A 78 -13.98 6.42 -12.33
CA ASP A 78 -12.77 5.87 -11.69
C ASP A 78 -12.74 6.13 -10.16
N TYR A 79 -13.71 6.88 -9.63
CA TYR A 79 -13.75 7.40 -8.27
C TYR A 79 -14.95 6.83 -7.51
N VAL A 80 -14.68 6.02 -6.48
CA VAL A 80 -15.74 5.36 -5.71
C VAL A 80 -16.24 6.22 -4.56
N THR A 81 -15.45 7.21 -4.10
CA THR A 81 -15.80 7.96 -2.90
C THR A 81 -15.19 9.33 -2.92
N GLU A 82 -16.00 10.33 -2.61
CA GLU A 82 -15.57 11.70 -2.43
C GLU A 82 -15.93 12.15 -1.00
N ILE A 83 -14.93 12.54 -0.23
CA ILE A 83 -15.11 13.10 1.11
C ILE A 83 -14.88 14.60 1.00
N LYS A 84 -15.93 15.39 1.23
CA LYS A 84 -15.88 16.85 1.17
C LYS A 84 -15.91 17.49 2.54
N ASN A 85 -15.10 18.52 2.74
CA ASN A 85 -15.10 19.33 3.95
C ASN A 85 -14.80 20.81 3.61
N ASN A 86 -15.08 21.72 4.53
CA ASN A 86 -14.70 23.13 4.46
C ASN A 86 -13.18 23.36 4.36
N ILE A 87 -12.33 22.40 4.72
CA ILE A 87 -10.87 22.55 4.70
C ILE A 87 -10.24 21.86 3.49
N PHE A 88 -10.68 20.66 3.16
CA PHE A 88 -10.11 19.84 2.08
C PHE A 88 -11.17 18.91 1.47
N ASP A 89 -10.93 18.51 0.22
CA ASP A 89 -11.71 17.49 -0.48
C ASP A 89 -10.78 16.34 -0.89
N ILE A 90 -11.23 15.10 -0.71
CA ILE A 90 -10.48 13.88 -1.01
C ILE A 90 -11.30 12.98 -1.93
N LYS A 91 -10.67 12.45 -2.99
CA LYS A 91 -11.25 11.42 -3.86
C LYS A 91 -10.47 10.11 -3.76
N PHE A 92 -11.20 9.01 -3.73
CA PHE A 92 -10.67 7.64 -3.69
C PHE A 92 -10.96 6.90 -5.00
N SER A 93 -9.98 6.14 -5.49
CA SER A 93 -10.12 5.32 -6.69
C SER A 93 -10.85 4.00 -6.41
N LYS A 94 -11.60 3.52 -7.41
CA LYS A 94 -12.26 2.19 -7.38
C LYS A 94 -11.26 1.06 -7.19
N LYS A 95 -10.11 1.17 -7.86
CA LYS A 95 -9.03 0.19 -7.76
C LYS A 95 -8.06 0.59 -6.66
N GLY A 96 -7.95 -0.29 -5.66
CA GLY A 96 -7.02 -0.22 -4.54
C GLY A 96 -7.26 0.87 -3.51
N GLY A 97 -8.39 1.59 -3.57
CA GLY A 97 -8.74 2.62 -2.60
C GLY A 97 -7.69 3.72 -2.51
N GLN A 98 -6.99 3.97 -3.63
CA GLN A 98 -5.91 4.93 -3.67
C GLN A 98 -6.48 6.33 -3.61
N ILE A 99 -5.74 7.25 -2.98
CA ILE A 99 -6.11 8.64 -2.98
C ILE A 99 -5.76 9.21 -4.36
N SER A 100 -6.78 9.52 -5.15
CA SER A 100 -6.60 10.02 -6.53
C SER A 100 -6.49 11.55 -6.58
N GLU A 101 -7.15 12.24 -5.65
CA GLU A 101 -7.12 13.70 -5.56
C GLU A 101 -7.23 14.17 -4.10
N VAL A 102 -6.43 15.16 -3.73
CA VAL A 102 -6.57 15.92 -2.47
C VAL A 102 -6.47 17.40 -2.79
N ALA A 103 -7.57 18.13 -2.61
CA ALA A 103 -7.64 19.57 -2.79
C ALA A 103 -7.69 20.28 -1.43
N LEU A 104 -6.91 21.34 -1.27
CA LEU A 104 -6.91 22.20 -0.08
C LEU A 104 -7.78 23.43 -0.35
N ASN A 105 -9.04 23.39 0.07
CA ASN A 105 -10.07 24.37 -0.29
C ASN A 105 -9.76 25.79 0.20
N LYS A 106 -8.97 25.93 1.27
CA LYS A 106 -8.58 27.23 1.83
C LYS A 106 -7.39 27.89 1.14
N PHE A 107 -6.71 27.18 0.23
CA PHE A 107 -5.51 27.67 -0.42
C PHE A 107 -5.74 27.71 -1.91
N ILE A 108 -5.57 28.89 -2.51
CA ILE A 108 -5.78 29.13 -3.93
C ILE A 108 -4.46 29.45 -4.62
N ASP A 109 -4.34 29.05 -5.88
CA ASP A 109 -3.25 29.44 -6.75
C ASP A 109 -3.46 30.86 -7.32
N HIS A 110 -2.51 31.32 -8.13
CA HIS A 110 -2.58 32.62 -8.81
C HIS A 110 -3.72 32.73 -9.84
N LYS A 111 -4.40 31.63 -10.17
CA LYS A 111 -5.53 31.54 -11.09
C LYS A 111 -6.87 31.36 -10.36
N GLY A 112 -6.87 31.33 -9.02
CA GLY A 112 -8.06 31.15 -8.20
C GLY A 112 -8.54 29.70 -8.04
N SER A 113 -7.75 28.71 -8.47
CA SER A 113 -8.05 27.28 -8.28
C SER A 113 -7.48 26.77 -6.95
N PRO A 114 -8.13 25.80 -6.28
CA PRO A 114 -7.59 25.24 -5.05
C PRO A 114 -6.25 24.54 -5.28
N ILE A 115 -5.37 24.55 -4.27
CA ILE A 115 -4.10 23.84 -4.33
C ILE A 115 -4.35 22.34 -4.19
N PHE A 116 -3.87 21.56 -5.14
CA PHE A 116 -3.92 20.10 -5.09
C PHE A 116 -2.62 19.53 -4.52
N LEU A 117 -2.70 18.75 -3.44
CA LEU A 117 -1.56 17.98 -2.91
C LEU A 117 -1.36 16.70 -3.69
N ILE A 118 -2.46 16.04 -4.01
CA ILE A 118 -2.48 14.81 -4.80
C ILE A 118 -3.36 15.06 -6.02
N LYS A 119 -2.82 14.75 -7.21
CA LYS A 119 -3.51 14.84 -8.49
C LYS A 119 -2.74 14.09 -9.57
N ASN A 120 -3.43 13.64 -10.61
CA ASN A 120 -2.85 13.06 -11.83
C ASN A 120 -1.88 11.88 -11.55
N GLY A 121 -2.22 11.03 -10.57
CA GLY A 121 -1.42 9.85 -10.26
C GLY A 121 -0.05 10.14 -9.65
N ASN A 122 0.14 11.32 -9.04
CA ASN A 122 1.38 11.66 -8.32
C ASN A 122 1.51 10.97 -6.95
N SER A 123 0.54 10.13 -6.58
CA SER A 123 0.54 9.31 -5.37
C SER A 123 0.18 7.88 -5.73
N THR A 124 0.86 6.93 -5.10
CA THR A 124 0.60 5.50 -5.26
C THR A 124 0.41 4.89 -3.87
N PHE A 125 -0.65 4.11 -3.71
CA PHE A 125 -0.95 3.37 -2.49
C PHE A 125 -1.09 1.89 -2.82
N ASN A 126 -0.36 1.04 -2.09
CA ASN A 126 -0.44 -0.40 -2.20
C ASN A 126 -0.06 -1.07 -0.87
N ILE A 127 -0.84 -2.07 -0.46
CA ILE A 127 -0.54 -2.98 0.64
C ILE A 127 -0.53 -4.38 0.07
N ASP A 128 0.50 -5.16 0.38
CA ASP A 128 0.64 -6.54 -0.06
C ASP A 128 0.28 -7.51 1.07
N PHE A 129 -0.72 -8.35 0.86
CA PHE A 129 -1.11 -9.42 1.78
C PHE A 129 -0.50 -10.74 1.34
N LYS A 130 0.17 -11.43 2.27
CA LYS A 130 0.68 -12.78 2.04
C LYS A 130 -0.30 -13.80 2.61
N THR A 131 -0.75 -14.71 1.77
CA THR A 131 -1.66 -15.81 2.15
C THR A 131 -0.87 -17.05 2.55
N SER A 132 -1.51 -17.98 3.27
CA SER A 132 -0.88 -19.22 3.76
C SER A 132 -0.38 -20.15 2.64
N ASN A 133 -0.85 -19.98 1.41
CA ASN A 133 -0.35 -20.71 0.23
C ASN A 133 0.72 -19.92 -0.53
N ASN A 134 1.41 -18.98 0.13
CA ASN A 134 2.50 -18.18 -0.43
C ASN A 134 2.11 -17.24 -1.60
N ARG A 135 0.83 -16.94 -1.79
CA ARG A 135 0.41 -15.94 -2.80
C ARG A 135 0.43 -14.52 -2.20
N ILE A 136 0.87 -13.56 -3.01
CA ILE A 136 0.82 -12.13 -2.71
C ILE A 136 -0.42 -11.52 -3.36
N ILE A 137 -1.24 -10.85 -2.56
CA ILE A 137 -2.42 -10.11 -3.00
C ILE A 137 -2.18 -8.63 -2.73
N SER A 138 -1.98 -7.84 -3.79
CA SER A 138 -1.74 -6.40 -3.72
C SER A 138 -3.04 -5.60 -3.76
N THR A 139 -3.28 -4.69 -2.82
CA THR A 139 -4.49 -3.84 -2.80
C THR A 139 -4.62 -2.99 -4.05
N LYS A 140 -3.52 -2.50 -4.64
CA LYS A 140 -3.57 -1.69 -5.88
C LYS A 140 -4.35 -2.36 -7.02
N ASN A 141 -4.44 -3.69 -7.01
CA ASN A 141 -5.12 -4.50 -8.02
C ASN A 141 -6.52 -4.97 -7.59
N GLN A 142 -6.93 -4.69 -6.36
CA GLN A 142 -8.23 -5.12 -5.84
C GLN A 142 -9.27 -4.02 -5.98
N ASP A 143 -10.55 -4.41 -6.05
CA ASP A 143 -11.66 -3.47 -5.94
C ASP A 143 -11.79 -2.98 -4.49
N PHE A 144 -11.97 -1.68 -4.34
CA PHE A 144 -12.20 -1.01 -3.07
C PHE A 144 -13.66 -0.56 -2.99
N THR A 145 -14.31 -0.94 -1.90
CA THR A 145 -15.64 -0.46 -1.52
C THR A 145 -15.53 0.08 -0.10
N PRO A 146 -15.78 1.38 0.12
CA PRO A 146 -15.80 1.92 1.47
C PRO A 146 -17.00 1.36 2.24
N TYR A 147 -16.84 1.21 3.54
CA TYR A 147 -17.97 1.09 4.46
C TYR A 147 -18.04 2.38 5.28
N ILE A 148 -19.22 3.01 5.31
CA ILE A 148 -19.48 4.28 6.00
C ILE A 148 -20.31 4.00 7.24
#